data_AF-A0A848GMC5-F1
#
_entry.id   AF-A0A848GMC5-F1
#
_cell.length_a   1.000
_cell.length_b   1.000
_cell.length_c   1.000
_cell.angle_alpha   90.00
_cell.angle_beta   90.00
_cell.angle_gamma   90.00
#
_symmetry.space_group_name_H-M   'P 1'
#
loop_
_entity.id
_entity.type
_entity.pdbx_description
1 polymer ?
#
loop_
_entity_poly.entity_id
_entity_poly.type
_entity_poly.pdbx_seq_one_letter_code
_entity_poly.pdbx_strand_id
1 'polypeptide(L)'
;MNFRLGVPVGTLCIAFALFSCQQSSTKSGEEAAARPAASLQAPYNQGYYDSLQLVMQAYYQLSDALVKADSVAANTAAASLKLHMDSLPVNTLQMDSSHLSIITGTTGSISAELAGFEGEQDLEGKRSSFQMVSEMLFDLVKNTGLKGKTIYHQYCPMAFDDKGAYWLSDKPEILNPYFGNKMLHCGETKDTLSYQ
;
A
#
# COMPACT_ATOMS: atom_id res chain seq x y z
N MET A 1 -71.67 13.26 -61.74
CA MET A 1 -70.49 12.83 -62.53
C MET A 1 -69.46 13.94 -62.46
N ASN A 2 -68.31 13.68 -61.81
CA ASN A 2 -67.08 14.48 -61.92
C ASN A 2 -67.11 15.89 -61.30
N PHE A 3 -66.05 16.47 -60.72
CA PHE A 3 -64.77 16.03 -60.16
C PHE A 3 -64.21 17.31 -59.48
N ARG A 4 -63.44 17.13 -58.40
CA ARG A 4 -62.33 17.99 -57.93
C ARG A 4 -62.60 19.39 -57.35
N LEU A 5 -62.31 19.48 -56.04
CA LEU A 5 -61.83 20.69 -55.36
C LEU A 5 -60.52 21.21 -55.96
N GLY A 6 -60.41 22.53 -56.08
CA GLY A 6 -59.15 23.26 -56.23
C GLY A 6 -59.31 24.65 -55.63
N VAL A 7 -58.58 24.93 -54.55
CA VAL A 7 -58.39 26.28 -53.97
C VAL A 7 -56.89 26.58 -54.07
N PRO A 8 -56.46 27.72 -54.66
CA PRO A 8 -55.09 28.20 -54.62
C PRO A 8 -54.88 29.16 -53.43
N VAL A 9 -53.70 29.78 -53.34
CA VAL A 9 -53.23 30.75 -52.32
C VAL A 9 -52.49 30.04 -51.17
N GLY A 10 -51.25 30.35 -50.82
CA GLY A 10 -50.31 31.36 -51.30
C GLY A 10 -49.04 31.32 -50.42
N THR A 11 -47.91 31.60 -51.05
CA THR A 11 -46.78 32.37 -50.52
C THR A 11 -46.09 31.91 -49.22
N LEU A 12 -45.04 31.13 -49.43
CA LEU A 12 -43.67 31.24 -48.88
C LEU A 12 -43.37 32.44 -47.95
N CYS A 13 -42.94 32.16 -46.72
CA CYS A 13 -41.86 32.89 -46.05
C CYS A 13 -41.26 32.04 -44.92
N ILE A 14 -39.94 31.83 -45.04
CA ILE A 14 -39.08 31.01 -44.18
C ILE A 14 -38.56 31.88 -43.04
N ALA A 15 -38.59 31.37 -41.80
CA ALA A 15 -37.67 31.79 -40.76
C ALA A 15 -37.33 30.58 -39.87
N PHE A 16 -36.13 30.04 -40.08
CA PHE A 16 -35.48 29.06 -39.22
C PHE A 16 -35.03 29.74 -37.92
N ALA A 17 -35.49 29.25 -36.77
CA ALA A 17 -34.84 29.48 -35.49
C ALA A 17 -34.32 28.12 -34.98
N LEU A 18 -33.02 27.88 -35.17
CA LEU A 18 -32.31 26.75 -34.58
C LEU A 18 -32.08 27.05 -33.10
N PHE A 19 -32.77 26.32 -32.23
CA PHE A 19 -32.51 26.29 -30.79
C PHE A 19 -31.22 25.48 -30.57
N SER A 20 -30.12 26.17 -30.29
CA SER A 20 -28.82 25.54 -30.00
C SER A 20 -28.79 25.09 -28.54
N CYS A 21 -28.71 23.77 -28.31
CA CYS A 21 -28.35 23.21 -27.02
C CYS A 21 -26.88 23.51 -26.73
N GLN A 22 -26.61 24.32 -25.71
CA GLN A 22 -25.28 24.43 -25.11
C GLN A 22 -25.39 24.01 -23.64
N GLN A 23 -25.55 22.71 -23.43
CA GLN A 23 -25.45 22.10 -22.10
C GLN A 23 -23.96 21.81 -21.86
N SER A 24 -23.34 22.72 -21.12
CA SER A 24 -21.99 22.59 -20.59
C SER A 24 -21.90 21.29 -19.80
N SER A 25 -21.22 20.30 -20.37
CA SER A 25 -20.80 19.10 -19.66
C SER A 25 -19.70 19.48 -18.68
N THR A 26 -20.10 19.77 -17.45
CA THR A 26 -19.21 19.80 -16.29
C THR A 26 -18.52 18.45 -16.20
N LYS A 27 -17.25 18.40 -16.61
CA LYS A 27 -16.36 17.26 -16.34
C LYS A 27 -16.23 17.15 -14.83
N SER A 28 -16.90 16.15 -14.26
CA SER A 28 -16.62 15.65 -12.93
C SER A 28 -15.15 15.20 -12.90
N GLY A 29 -14.30 15.99 -12.26
CA GLY A 29 -13.05 15.50 -11.71
C GLY A 29 -13.42 14.58 -10.57
N GLU A 30 -13.33 13.28 -10.81
CA GLU A 30 -13.34 12.28 -9.74
C GLU A 30 -11.97 12.33 -9.07
N GLU A 31 -11.82 13.30 -8.18
CA GLU A 31 -10.82 13.27 -7.13
C GLU A 31 -11.17 12.07 -6.26
N ALA A 32 -10.36 11.01 -6.35
CA ALA A 32 -10.50 9.82 -5.55
C ALA A 32 -10.36 10.21 -4.08
N ALA A 33 -11.50 10.49 -3.44
CA ALA A 33 -11.59 10.70 -2.02
C ALA A 33 -10.96 9.49 -1.33
N ALA A 34 -9.89 9.74 -0.58
CA ALA A 34 -9.26 8.75 0.29
C ALA A 34 -10.36 8.10 1.14
N ARG A 35 -10.58 6.80 0.92
CA ARG A 35 -11.54 6.03 1.72
C ARG A 35 -11.09 6.13 3.18
N PRO A 36 -12.00 6.39 4.14
CA PRO A 36 -11.61 6.41 5.53
C PRO A 36 -11.05 5.03 5.89
N ALA A 37 -9.79 5.00 6.31
CA ALA A 37 -9.14 3.82 6.84
C ALA A 37 -10.05 3.27 7.94
N ALA A 38 -10.64 2.09 7.70
CA ALA A 38 -11.48 1.45 8.70
C ALA A 38 -10.61 1.17 9.92
N SER A 39 -10.88 1.88 11.03
CA SER A 39 -10.14 1.69 12.27
C SER A 39 -10.49 0.33 12.85
N LEU A 40 -9.64 -0.67 12.62
CA LEU A 40 -9.74 -1.96 13.27
C LEU A 40 -9.30 -1.79 14.73
N GLN A 41 -10.17 -2.14 15.68
CA GLN A 41 -9.83 -2.14 17.10
C GLN A 41 -8.81 -3.23 17.38
N ALA A 42 -7.71 -2.87 18.03
CA ALA A 42 -6.63 -3.80 18.34
C ALA A 42 -7.01 -4.69 19.55
N PRO A 43 -7.26 -6.01 19.39
CA PRO A 43 -7.91 -6.83 20.42
C PRO A 43 -6.95 -7.55 21.39
N TYR A 44 -5.64 -7.41 21.26
CA TYR A 44 -4.65 -8.22 22.00
C TYR A 44 -4.06 -7.50 23.24
N ASN A 45 -3.30 -8.23 24.04
CA ASN A 45 -2.66 -7.69 25.24
C ASN A 45 -1.56 -6.67 24.89
N GLN A 46 -1.29 -5.72 25.80
CA GLN A 46 -0.33 -4.64 25.57
C GLN A 46 1.09 -5.15 25.27
N GLY A 47 1.53 -6.24 25.90
CA GLY A 47 2.87 -6.80 25.70
C GLY A 47 3.12 -7.27 24.25
N TYR A 48 2.09 -7.79 23.57
CA TYR A 48 2.18 -8.07 22.14
C TYR A 48 2.39 -6.80 21.32
N TYR A 49 1.61 -5.75 21.57
CA TYR A 49 1.72 -4.49 20.84
C TYR A 49 3.05 -3.79 21.06
N ASP A 50 3.56 -3.79 22.30
CA ASP A 50 4.87 -3.23 22.63
C ASP A 50 5.98 -3.96 21.86
N SER A 51 5.90 -5.30 21.78
CA SER A 51 6.85 -6.13 21.03
C SER A 51 6.75 -5.90 19.52
N LEU A 52 5.53 -5.83 18.97
CA LEU A 52 5.31 -5.55 17.55
C LEU A 52 5.76 -4.14 17.17
N GLN A 53 5.67 -3.16 18.08
CA GLN A 53 6.20 -1.82 17.85
C GLN A 53 7.73 -1.84 17.66
N LEU A 54 8.46 -2.68 18.42
CA LEU A 54 9.90 -2.85 18.25
C LEU A 54 10.24 -3.52 16.91
N VAL A 55 9.46 -4.54 16.51
CA VAL A 55 9.55 -5.13 15.17
C VAL A 55 9.40 -4.06 14.09
N MET A 56 8.32 -3.28 14.15
CA MET A 56 8.04 -2.26 13.13
C MET A 56 9.11 -1.15 13.12
N GLN A 57 9.60 -0.73 14.29
CA GLN A 57 10.69 0.24 14.38
C GLN A 57 11.98 -0.26 13.70
N ALA A 58 12.37 -1.51 13.94
CA ALA A 58 13.53 -2.12 13.28
C ALA A 58 13.32 -2.28 11.77
N TYR A 59 12.09 -2.61 11.34
CA TYR A 59 11.73 -2.65 9.93
C TYR A 59 11.86 -1.28 9.24
N TYR A 60 11.41 -0.20 9.88
CA TYR A 60 11.57 1.14 9.32
C TYR A 60 13.05 1.57 9.25
N GLN A 61 13.87 1.18 10.23
CA GLN A 61 15.33 1.39 10.16
C GLN A 61 15.97 0.63 9.00
N LEU A 62 15.52 -0.60 8.73
CA LEU A 62 15.97 -1.37 7.57
C LEU A 62 15.58 -0.68 6.25
N SER A 63 14.32 -0.25 6.14
CA SER A 63 13.84 0.53 4.99
C SER A 63 14.68 1.79 4.76
N ASP A 64 14.90 2.59 5.82
CA ASP A 64 15.71 3.82 5.78
C ASP A 64 17.16 3.54 5.35
N ALA A 65 17.76 2.43 5.77
CA ALA A 65 19.10 2.03 5.35
C ALA A 65 19.15 1.68 3.85
N LEU A 66 18.13 0.97 3.34
CA LEU A 66 18.02 0.61 1.93
C LEU A 66 17.75 1.84 1.03
N VAL A 67 16.96 2.79 1.52
CA VAL A 67 16.78 4.13 0.90
C VAL A 67 18.13 4.84 0.76
N LYS A 68 18.99 4.76 1.77
CA LYS A 68 20.34 5.35 1.74
C LYS A 68 21.37 4.52 0.99
N ALA A 69 21.00 3.34 0.50
CA ALA A 69 21.91 2.34 -0.08
C ALA A 69 23.06 1.96 0.87
N ASP A 70 22.82 2.00 2.19
CA ASP A 70 23.80 1.64 3.21
C ASP A 70 23.67 0.16 3.59
N SER A 71 24.46 -0.69 2.94
CA SER A 71 24.42 -2.15 3.13
C SER A 71 24.79 -2.56 4.57
N VAL A 72 25.69 -1.83 5.24
CA VAL A 72 26.13 -2.16 6.60
C VAL A 72 25.04 -1.82 7.61
N ALA A 73 24.44 -0.63 7.49
CA ALA A 73 23.28 -0.26 8.30
C ALA A 73 22.08 -1.18 8.04
N ALA A 74 21.87 -1.59 6.78
CA ALA A 74 20.80 -2.51 6.42
C ALA A 74 20.98 -3.89 7.09
N ASN A 75 22.18 -4.47 7.05
CA ASN A 75 22.46 -5.72 7.76
C ASN A 75 22.22 -5.60 9.28
N THR A 76 22.66 -4.49 9.87
CA THR A 76 22.46 -4.23 11.32
C THR A 76 20.97 -4.16 11.68
N ALA A 77 20.19 -3.44 10.88
CA ALA A 77 18.75 -3.31 11.09
C ALA A 77 18.01 -4.63 10.83
N ALA A 78 18.42 -5.41 9.82
CA ALA A 78 17.85 -6.73 9.53
C ALA A 78 18.09 -7.71 10.70
N ALA A 79 19.31 -7.72 11.26
CA ALA A 79 19.63 -8.52 12.45
C ALA A 79 18.75 -8.14 13.65
N SER A 80 18.59 -6.84 13.91
CA SER A 80 17.73 -6.33 14.98
C SER A 80 16.25 -6.69 14.74
N LEU A 81 15.77 -6.56 13.51
CA LEU A 81 14.42 -6.91 13.12
C LEU A 81 14.16 -8.41 13.36
N LYS A 82 15.11 -9.26 12.96
CA LYS A 82 15.03 -10.70 13.17
C LYS A 82 14.93 -11.04 14.67
N LEU A 83 15.78 -10.44 15.50
CA LEU A 83 15.75 -10.66 16.95
C LEU A 83 14.40 -10.30 17.58
N HIS A 84 13.81 -9.16 17.17
CA HIS A 84 12.48 -8.77 17.65
C HIS A 84 11.38 -9.69 17.10
N MET A 85 11.49 -10.13 15.86
CA MET A 85 10.55 -11.07 15.25
C MET A 85 10.56 -12.43 15.97
N ASP A 86 11.75 -12.99 16.24
CA ASP A 86 11.93 -14.25 16.97
C ASP A 86 11.38 -14.18 18.40
N SER A 87 11.35 -12.99 18.99
CA SER A 87 10.87 -12.75 20.36
C SER A 87 9.40 -12.33 20.42
N LEU A 88 8.72 -12.22 19.27
CA LEU A 88 7.34 -11.75 19.23
C LEU A 88 6.42 -12.77 19.94
N PRO A 89 5.61 -12.37 20.95
CA PRO A 89 4.84 -13.31 21.76
C PRO A 89 3.56 -13.75 21.05
N VAL A 90 3.68 -14.38 19.88
CA VAL A 90 2.58 -14.80 19.01
C VAL A 90 1.61 -15.75 19.71
N ASN A 91 2.10 -16.60 20.61
CA ASN A 91 1.29 -17.53 21.40
C ASN A 91 0.35 -16.85 22.40
N THR A 92 0.50 -15.54 22.63
CA THR A 92 -0.40 -14.74 23.49
C THR A 92 -1.58 -14.15 22.73
N LEU A 93 -1.62 -14.33 21.40
CA LEU A 93 -2.73 -13.88 20.57
C LEU A 93 -3.96 -14.75 20.81
N GLN A 94 -5.07 -14.11 21.17
CA GLN A 94 -6.36 -14.76 21.43
C GLN A 94 -7.11 -14.97 20.11
N MET A 95 -6.62 -15.90 19.29
CA MET A 95 -7.23 -16.30 18.02
C MET A 95 -7.41 -17.82 17.94
N ASP A 96 -8.18 -18.32 16.98
CA ASP A 96 -8.32 -19.75 16.77
C ASP A 96 -6.98 -20.39 16.33
N SER A 97 -6.87 -21.71 16.52
CA SER A 97 -5.64 -22.44 16.28
C SER A 97 -5.15 -22.38 14.83
N SER A 98 -6.06 -22.26 13.86
CA SER A 98 -5.71 -22.21 12.44
C SER A 98 -5.07 -20.86 12.11
N HIS A 99 -5.69 -19.76 12.57
CA HIS A 99 -5.11 -18.42 12.42
C HIS A 99 -3.78 -18.29 13.19
N LEU A 100 -3.71 -18.82 14.41
CA LEU A 100 -2.47 -18.78 15.19
C LEU A 100 -1.31 -19.52 14.49
N SER A 101 -1.61 -20.67 13.87
CA SER A 101 -0.63 -21.44 13.10
C SER A 101 -0.12 -20.65 11.88
N ILE A 102 -1.02 -19.98 11.16
CA ILE A 102 -0.66 -19.12 10.03
C ILE A 102 0.26 -17.98 10.49
N ILE A 103 -0.13 -17.25 11.54
CA ILE A 103 0.68 -16.14 12.07
C ILE A 103 2.06 -16.64 12.53
N THR A 104 2.10 -17.76 13.25
CA THR A 104 3.38 -18.37 13.70
C THR A 104 4.26 -18.73 12.51
N GLY A 105 3.69 -19.36 11.48
CA GLY A 105 4.37 -19.68 10.23
C GLY A 105 4.91 -18.43 9.53
N THR A 106 4.10 -17.39 9.38
CA THR A 106 4.51 -16.11 8.79
C THR A 106 5.66 -15.48 9.56
N THR A 107 5.60 -15.42 10.89
CA THR A 107 6.72 -14.88 11.69
C THR A 107 8.01 -15.69 11.52
N GLY A 108 7.92 -17.02 11.45
CA GLY A 108 9.06 -17.89 11.18
C GLY A 108 9.65 -17.65 9.78
N SER A 109 8.81 -17.48 8.76
CA SER A 109 9.24 -17.16 7.39
C SER A 109 9.93 -15.80 7.31
N ILE A 110 9.43 -14.78 8.01
CA ILE A 110 10.09 -13.46 8.08
C ILE A 110 11.48 -13.61 8.71
N SER A 111 11.58 -14.33 9.83
CA SER A 111 12.87 -14.55 10.49
C SER A 111 13.87 -15.32 9.61
N ALA A 112 13.40 -16.30 8.84
CA ALA A 112 14.23 -17.05 7.90
C ALA A 112 14.71 -16.16 6.74
N GLU A 113 13.82 -15.35 6.17
CA GLU A 113 14.17 -14.41 5.11
C GLU A 113 15.19 -13.37 5.58
N LEU A 114 15.05 -12.85 6.80
CA LEU A 114 16.02 -11.93 7.38
C LEU A 114 17.39 -12.57 7.64
N ALA A 115 17.43 -13.86 7.93
CA ALA A 115 18.70 -14.59 8.00
C ALA A 115 19.35 -14.72 6.61
N GLY A 116 18.54 -14.96 5.57
CA GLY A 116 19.00 -14.97 4.17
C GLY A 116 19.51 -13.61 3.71
N PHE A 117 18.78 -12.54 4.05
CA PHE A 117 19.12 -11.15 3.74
C PHE A 117 20.56 -10.79 4.09
N GLU A 118 21.07 -11.23 5.25
CA GLU A 118 22.45 -10.96 5.67
C GLU A 118 23.48 -11.61 4.74
N GLY A 119 23.16 -12.77 4.18
CA GLY A 119 24.00 -13.52 3.25
C GLY A 119 24.05 -12.97 1.82
N GLU A 120 23.12 -12.09 1.45
CA GLU A 120 23.09 -11.44 0.14
C GLU A 120 24.33 -10.57 -0.10
N GLN A 121 24.93 -10.73 -1.28
CA GLN A 121 26.23 -10.15 -1.63
C GLN A 121 26.12 -8.70 -2.11
N ASP A 122 24.99 -8.33 -2.70
CA ASP A 122 24.74 -7.00 -3.25
C ASP A 122 23.43 -6.39 -2.72
N LEU A 123 23.21 -5.12 -3.06
CA LEU A 123 22.03 -4.39 -2.59
C LEU A 123 20.75 -4.87 -3.28
N GLU A 124 20.86 -5.35 -4.50
CA GLU A 124 19.75 -5.86 -5.29
C GLU A 124 19.17 -7.15 -4.68
N GLY A 125 20.01 -8.08 -4.24
CA GLY A 125 19.63 -9.25 -3.47
C GLY A 125 18.97 -8.86 -2.16
N LYS A 126 19.58 -7.95 -1.39
CA LYS A 126 19.01 -7.41 -0.15
C LYS A 126 17.63 -6.78 -0.35
N ARG A 127 17.46 -6.00 -1.42
CA ARG A 127 16.17 -5.38 -1.76
C ARG A 127 15.11 -6.42 -2.09
N SER A 128 15.47 -7.50 -2.78
CA SER A 128 14.57 -8.62 -3.07
C SER A 128 14.11 -9.29 -1.78
N SER A 129 15.04 -9.59 -0.86
CA SER A 129 14.69 -10.09 0.47
C SER A 129 13.80 -9.13 1.26
N PHE A 130 14.10 -7.83 1.22
CA PHE A 130 13.28 -6.81 1.87
C PHE A 130 11.85 -6.73 1.30
N GLN A 131 11.68 -6.92 -0.01
CA GLN A 131 10.34 -6.97 -0.61
C GLN A 131 9.53 -8.16 -0.06
N MET A 132 10.12 -9.36 0.03
CA MET A 132 9.46 -10.52 0.63
C MET A 132 9.11 -10.29 2.11
N VAL A 133 10.03 -9.71 2.90
CA VAL A 133 9.77 -9.34 4.30
C VAL A 133 8.62 -8.34 4.40
N SER A 134 8.58 -7.35 3.50
CA SER A 134 7.56 -6.30 3.51
C SER A 134 6.15 -6.84 3.29
N GLU A 135 5.99 -7.78 2.36
CA GLU A 135 4.70 -8.42 2.08
C GLU A 135 4.23 -9.27 3.26
N MET A 136 5.10 -10.14 3.78
CA MET A 136 4.77 -10.96 4.95
C MET A 136 4.48 -10.11 6.19
N LEU A 137 5.22 -9.01 6.39
CA LEU A 137 4.99 -8.11 7.51
C LEU A 137 3.69 -7.33 7.35
N PHE A 138 3.31 -6.93 6.13
CA PHE A 138 2.00 -6.35 5.84
C PHE A 138 0.88 -7.30 6.24
N ASP A 139 0.97 -8.57 5.85
CA ASP A 139 -0.02 -9.58 6.23
C ASP A 139 -0.09 -9.77 7.75
N LEU A 140 1.06 -9.82 8.43
CA LEU A 140 1.11 -9.89 9.89
C LEU A 140 0.35 -8.70 10.52
N VAL A 141 0.74 -7.46 10.20
CA VAL A 141 0.11 -6.27 10.81
C VAL A 141 -1.35 -6.12 10.41
N LYS A 142 -1.74 -6.56 9.21
CA LYS A 142 -3.14 -6.54 8.77
C LYS A 142 -4.02 -7.46 9.60
N ASN A 143 -3.49 -8.61 10.01
CA ASN A 143 -4.22 -9.60 10.82
C ASN A 143 -4.15 -9.34 12.33
N THR A 144 -3.06 -8.74 12.83
CA THR A 144 -2.85 -8.57 14.28
C THR A 144 -3.02 -7.13 14.79
N GLY A 145 -2.89 -6.16 13.89
CA GLY A 145 -2.99 -4.73 14.17
C GLY A 145 -1.77 -4.15 14.87
N LEU A 146 -1.59 -2.83 14.73
CA LEU A 146 -0.57 -2.05 15.44
C LEU A 146 -1.24 -0.83 16.11
N LYS A 147 -1.58 -0.97 17.39
CA LYS A 147 -2.37 0.00 18.14
C LYS A 147 -1.71 1.38 18.20
N GLY A 148 -2.49 2.43 17.92
CA GLY A 148 -2.06 3.83 18.07
C GLY A 148 -1.00 4.28 17.06
N LYS A 149 -0.82 3.53 15.97
CA LYS A 149 0.11 3.85 14.89
C LYS A 149 -0.63 3.82 13.55
N THR A 150 -0.13 4.64 12.62
CA THR A 150 -0.54 4.63 11.22
C THR A 150 0.57 3.96 10.42
N ILE A 151 0.17 3.07 9.51
CA ILE A 151 1.07 2.39 8.58
C ILE A 151 0.61 2.72 7.16
N TYR A 152 1.50 3.30 6.37
CA TYR A 152 1.28 3.54 4.96
C TYR A 152 1.80 2.35 4.16
N HIS A 153 0.95 1.75 3.35
CA HIS A 153 1.33 0.70 2.42
C HIS A 153 1.61 1.35 1.07
N GLN A 154 2.89 1.50 0.75
CA GLN A 154 3.37 2.23 -0.39
C GLN A 154 3.83 1.27 -1.49
N TYR A 155 3.74 1.70 -2.74
CA TYR A 155 3.99 0.88 -3.91
C TYR A 155 4.78 1.65 -4.97
N CYS A 156 5.73 0.98 -5.62
CA CYS A 156 6.42 1.49 -6.78
C CYS A 156 6.20 0.51 -7.94
N PRO A 157 5.52 0.92 -9.04
CA PRO A 157 5.30 0.02 -10.19
C PRO A 157 6.60 -0.32 -10.93
N MET A 158 7.64 0.51 -10.83
CA MET A 158 8.88 0.35 -11.58
C MET A 158 9.91 -0.55 -10.88
N ALA A 159 9.67 -0.96 -9.63
CA ALA A 159 10.60 -1.80 -8.89
C ALA A 159 10.79 -3.16 -9.60
N PHE A 160 12.03 -3.68 -9.54
CA PHE A 160 12.41 -5.00 -10.07
C PHE A 160 12.02 -5.22 -11.54
N ASP A 161 12.45 -4.32 -12.41
CA ASP A 161 12.16 -4.36 -13.86
C ASP A 161 10.66 -4.29 -14.16
N ASP A 162 9.98 -3.26 -13.64
CA ASP A 162 8.55 -2.99 -13.82
C ASP A 162 7.60 -4.09 -13.31
N LYS A 163 8.09 -4.99 -12.45
CA LYS A 163 7.24 -5.97 -11.73
C LYS A 163 6.49 -5.32 -10.57
N GLY A 164 7.06 -4.25 -10.05
CA GLY A 164 6.58 -3.48 -8.93
C GLY A 164 6.81 -4.16 -7.58
N ALA A 165 6.76 -3.35 -6.51
CA ALA A 165 6.95 -3.84 -5.15
C ALA A 165 6.32 -2.92 -4.11
N TYR A 166 5.92 -3.53 -2.99
CA TYR A 166 5.28 -2.89 -1.86
C TYR A 166 6.19 -2.82 -0.64
N TRP A 167 6.08 -1.72 0.11
CA TRP A 167 6.72 -1.57 1.42
C TRP A 167 5.81 -0.85 2.41
N LEU A 168 6.18 -0.90 3.69
CA LEU A 168 5.49 -0.19 4.76
C LEU A 168 6.27 1.05 5.18
N SER A 169 5.56 2.11 5.54
CA SER A 169 6.14 3.37 6.02
C SER A 169 5.35 3.88 7.23
N ASP A 170 6.04 4.52 8.17
CA ASP A 170 5.44 5.30 9.26
C ASP A 170 5.18 6.77 8.87
N LYS A 171 5.56 7.17 7.65
CA LYS A 171 5.42 8.52 7.10
C LYS A 171 4.63 8.52 5.80
N PRO A 172 3.82 9.56 5.53
CA PRO A 172 3.11 9.69 4.25
C PRO A 172 4.05 9.99 3.07
N GLU A 173 5.25 10.50 3.34
CA GLU A 173 6.26 10.76 2.31
C GLU A 173 6.70 9.45 1.63
N ILE A 174 6.85 9.49 0.30
CA ILE A 174 7.37 8.37 -0.49
C ILE A 174 8.91 8.44 -0.47
N LEU A 175 9.52 7.45 0.18
CA LEU A 175 10.97 7.20 0.16
C LEU A 175 11.20 5.74 -0.27
N ASN A 176 11.60 5.56 -1.53
CA ASN A 176 11.64 4.26 -2.19
C ASN A 176 12.91 3.46 -1.81
N PRO A 177 12.77 2.31 -1.11
CA PRO A 177 13.91 1.50 -0.67
C PRO A 177 14.58 0.71 -1.81
N TYR A 178 13.95 0.60 -2.98
CA TYR A 178 14.39 -0.25 -4.09
C TYR A 178 15.36 0.43 -5.06
N PHE A 179 15.41 1.76 -5.08
CA PHE A 179 16.24 2.51 -6.04
C PHE A 179 17.24 3.48 -5.42
N GLY A 180 17.26 3.61 -4.09
CA GLY A 180 18.07 4.59 -3.40
C GLY A 180 17.89 6.01 -3.97
N ASN A 181 18.99 6.75 -4.10
CA ASN A 181 18.95 8.15 -4.58
C ASN A 181 18.48 8.33 -6.04
N LYS A 182 18.41 7.27 -6.87
CA LYS A 182 18.08 7.41 -8.29
C LYS A 182 16.61 7.77 -8.52
N MET A 183 15.71 7.24 -7.67
CA MET A 183 14.26 7.40 -7.80
C MET A 183 13.59 7.47 -6.42
N LEU A 184 14.15 8.31 -5.54
CA LEU A 184 13.77 8.37 -4.12
C LEU A 184 12.27 8.56 -3.89
N HIS A 185 11.60 9.38 -4.70
CA HIS A 185 10.17 9.67 -4.56
C HIS A 185 9.28 8.90 -5.56
N CYS A 186 9.79 7.85 -6.20
CA CYS A 186 8.99 7.03 -7.10
C CYS A 186 8.09 6.09 -6.30
N GLY A 187 6.78 6.31 -6.39
CA GLY A 187 5.77 5.45 -5.80
C GLY A 187 4.52 6.22 -5.38
N GLU A 188 3.60 5.50 -4.77
CA GLU A 188 2.32 6.04 -4.29
C GLU A 188 1.84 5.24 -3.08
N THR A 189 1.05 5.87 -2.21
CA THR A 189 0.36 5.18 -1.12
C THR A 189 -0.86 4.46 -1.68
N LYS A 190 -0.90 3.13 -1.53
CA LYS A 190 -2.01 2.27 -1.98
C LYS A 190 -3.01 1.95 -0.88
N ASP A 191 -2.55 1.88 0.37
CA ASP A 191 -3.39 1.63 1.52
C ASP A 191 -2.86 2.38 2.75
N THR A 192 -3.72 2.60 3.74
CA THR A 192 -3.35 3.18 5.03
C THR A 192 -4.06 2.42 6.13
N LEU A 193 -3.27 1.74 6.97
CA LEU A 193 -3.75 1.01 8.12
C LEU A 193 -3.68 1.89 9.36
N SER A 194 -4.76 1.93 10.12
CA SER A 194 -4.80 2.61 11.42
C SER A 194 -5.61 1.75 12.38
N TYR A 195 -5.03 1.49 13.55
CA TYR A 195 -5.67 0.68 14.59
C TYR A 195 -5.86 1.52 15.85
N GLN A 196 -7.10 1.57 16.34
CA GLN A 196 -7.47 2.34 17.53
C GLN A 196 -7.47 1.44 18.77
#